data_AF-A0A524D806-F1
#
_entry.id   AF-A0A524D806-F1
#
_cell.length_a   1.000
_cell.length_b   1.000
_cell.length_c   1.000
_cell.angle_alpha   90.00
_cell.angle_beta   90.00
_cell.angle_gamma   90.00
#
_symmetry.space_group_name_H-M   'P 1'
#
loop_
_entity.id
_entity.type
_entity.pdbx_description
1 polymer ?
#
loop_
_entity_poly.entity_id
_entity_poly.type
_entity_poly.pdbx_seq_one_letter_code
_entity_poly.pdbx_strand_id
1 'polypeptide(L)'
;MGNLPYNIILKSIVWLISIIYLGIIALILFIRSQKTEIKSLKEMRRAFCLFIVFFILQRFFFILSDFQRDTYGQTSLYSRFVILGYIFLIIGFLNIILILEKNVIKKTRYIISIIILIFIGVNVIMLFFPELLNLVRTLNYIISYGEVVLLLIIYLYVIIKTTGNPRKKALITFLGLIFMTLGAILDSEALLTSGISQPFYDPILTAIGATLFGYVQIFMD
;
A
#
# COMPACT_ATOMS: atom_id res chain seq x y z
N MET A 1 -6.16 -16.37 -25.76
CA MET A 1 -5.01 -15.94 -24.94
C MET A 1 -4.77 -14.48 -25.25
N GLY A 2 -5.10 -13.57 -24.32
CA GLY A 2 -4.81 -12.15 -24.51
C GLY A 2 -3.44 -11.88 -23.92
N ASN A 3 -2.43 -11.69 -24.78
CA ASN A 3 -1.13 -11.20 -24.33
C ASN A 3 -1.34 -9.91 -23.55
N LEU A 4 -0.61 -9.74 -22.44
CA LEU A 4 -0.64 -8.46 -21.74
C LEU A 4 -0.18 -7.35 -22.71
N PRO A 5 -0.78 -6.15 -22.65
CA PRO A 5 -0.46 -5.05 -23.56
C PRO A 5 0.89 -4.38 -23.25
N TYR A 6 1.70 -5.01 -22.38
CA TYR A 6 2.98 -4.50 -21.91
C TYR A 6 4.00 -5.63 -21.73
N ASN A 7 5.28 -5.26 -21.69
CA ASN A 7 6.36 -6.21 -21.42
C ASN A 7 6.40 -6.59 -19.93
N ILE A 8 5.96 -7.81 -19.62
CA ILE A 8 5.87 -8.32 -18.24
C ILE A 8 7.22 -8.45 -17.55
N ILE A 9 8.27 -8.80 -18.30
CA ILE A 9 9.63 -8.95 -17.79
C ILE A 9 10.14 -7.58 -17.33
N LEU A 10 9.98 -6.56 -18.18
CA LEU A 10 10.37 -5.20 -17.83
C LEU A 10 9.60 -4.70 -16.61
N LYS A 11 8.26 -4.84 -16.58
CA LYS A 11 7.43 -4.48 -15.42
C LYS A 11 7.95 -5.13 -14.13
N SER A 12 8.24 -6.42 -14.19
CA SER A 12 8.71 -7.20 -13.05
C SER A 12 10.09 -6.76 -12.57
N ILE A 13 11.02 -6.49 -13.49
CA ILE A 13 12.37 -5.99 -13.14
C ILE A 13 12.28 -4.65 -12.42
N VAL A 14 11.49 -3.70 -12.93
CA VAL A 14 11.33 -2.39 -12.30
C VAL A 14 10.70 -2.53 -10.92
N TRP A 15 9.68 -3.40 -10.77
CA TRP A 15 9.11 -3.69 -9.46
C TRP A 15 10.09 -4.36 -8.49
N LEU A 16 10.94 -5.27 -8.94
CA LEU A 16 11.96 -5.91 -8.09
C LEU A 16 12.97 -4.88 -7.58
N ILE A 17 13.38 -3.92 -8.41
CA ILE A 17 14.23 -2.80 -7.99
C ILE A 17 13.50 -1.96 -6.93
N SER A 18 12.23 -1.61 -7.15
CA SER A 18 11.43 -0.89 -6.16
C SER A 18 11.25 -1.69 -4.86
N ILE A 19 11.04 -3.01 -4.92
CA ILE A 19 10.92 -3.89 -3.75
C ILE A 19 12.22 -3.87 -2.92
N ILE A 20 13.38 -3.97 -3.56
CA ILE A 20 14.68 -3.91 -2.87
C ILE A 20 14.84 -2.53 -2.20
N TYR A 21 14.51 -1.46 -2.92
CA TYR A 21 14.56 -0.10 -2.39
C TYR A 21 13.65 0.10 -1.17
N LEU A 22 12.40 -0.36 -1.27
CA LEU A 22 11.43 -0.34 -0.17
C LEU A 22 11.92 -1.18 1.02
N GLY A 23 12.58 -2.31 0.78
CA GLY A 23 13.19 -3.14 1.81
C GLY A 23 14.27 -2.39 2.59
N ILE A 24 15.10 -1.60 1.90
CA ILE A 24 16.09 -0.72 2.54
C ILE A 24 15.40 0.34 3.40
N ILE A 25 14.34 1.01 2.90
CA ILE A 25 13.58 1.99 3.68
C ILE A 25 12.99 1.32 4.95
N ALA A 26 12.34 0.17 4.80
CA ALA A 26 11.74 -0.56 5.91
C ALA A 26 12.79 -0.93 6.98
N LEU A 27 13.97 -1.40 6.57
CA LEU A 27 15.07 -1.72 7.48
C LEU A 27 15.55 -0.49 8.24
N ILE A 28 15.73 0.65 7.57
CA ILE A 28 16.15 1.90 8.22
C ILE A 28 15.09 2.36 9.23
N LEU A 29 13.80 2.32 8.86
CA LEU A 29 12.70 2.65 9.75
C LEU A 29 12.66 1.73 10.98
N PHE A 30 12.87 0.43 10.78
CA PHE A 30 12.95 -0.53 11.87
C PHE A 30 14.07 -0.18 12.85
N ILE A 31 15.29 0.04 12.37
CA ILE A 31 16.45 0.40 13.20
C ILE A 31 16.18 1.71 13.96
N ARG A 32 15.66 2.74 13.28
CA ARG A 32 15.32 4.03 13.89
C ARG A 32 14.22 3.88 14.94
N SER A 33 13.23 3.03 14.72
CA SER A 33 12.16 2.76 15.68
C SER A 33 12.69 2.19 17.00
N GLN A 34 13.76 1.38 16.98
CA GLN A 34 14.34 0.84 18.20
C GLN A 34 15.04 1.90 19.05
N LYS A 35 15.63 2.91 18.40
CA LYS A 35 16.33 4.04 19.04
C LYS A 35 15.41 5.17 19.50
N THR A 36 14.11 5.10 19.19
CA THR A 36 13.15 6.17 19.51
C THR A 36 12.63 6.01 20.94
N GLU A 37 12.80 7.03 21.79
CA GLU A 37 12.32 7.01 23.17
C GLU A 37 10.81 7.31 23.28
N ILE A 38 10.31 8.24 22.46
CA ILE A 38 8.90 8.63 22.47
C ILE A 38 8.04 7.47 21.95
N LYS A 39 7.23 6.89 22.84
CA LYS A 39 6.41 5.69 22.56
C LYS A 39 5.50 5.85 21.34
N SER A 40 4.80 6.99 21.20
CA SER A 40 3.90 7.22 20.06
C SER A 40 4.63 7.27 18.73
N LEU A 41 5.79 7.94 18.69
CA LEU A 41 6.64 8.02 17.49
C LEU A 41 7.25 6.65 17.14
N LYS A 42 7.67 5.89 18.16
CA LYS A 42 8.16 4.51 18.01
C LYS A 42 7.10 3.59 17.40
N GLU A 43 5.87 3.64 17.92
CA GLU A 43 4.75 2.85 17.40
C GLU A 43 4.41 3.26 15.96
N MET A 44 4.41 4.55 15.64
CA MET A 44 4.18 5.06 14.28
C MET A 44 5.24 4.56 13.28
N ARG A 45 6.53 4.66 13.63
CA ARG A 45 7.63 4.15 12.80
C ARG A 45 7.52 2.65 12.54
N ARG A 46 7.12 1.88 13.56
CA ARG A 46 6.88 0.43 13.43
C ARG A 46 5.70 0.13 12.51
N ALA A 47 4.59 0.86 12.63
CA ALA A 47 3.44 0.69 11.74
C ALA A 47 3.80 0.97 10.28
N PHE A 48 4.57 2.04 10.00
CA PHE A 48 5.06 2.30 8.65
C PHE A 48 6.01 1.22 8.14
N CYS A 49 6.93 0.74 8.98
CA CYS A 49 7.80 -0.38 8.62
C CYS A 49 6.98 -1.61 8.24
N LEU A 50 5.99 -1.98 9.06
CA LEU A 50 5.12 -3.13 8.79
C LEU A 50 4.29 -2.92 7.51
N PHE A 51 3.75 -1.73 7.29
CA PHE A 51 3.06 -1.39 6.05
C PHE A 51 3.96 -1.62 4.83
N ILE A 52 5.21 -1.13 4.84
CA ILE A 52 6.13 -1.32 3.71
C ILE A 52 6.46 -2.81 3.51
N VAL A 53 6.68 -3.57 4.58
CA VAL A 53 6.92 -5.02 4.49
C VAL A 53 5.74 -5.74 3.86
N PHE A 54 4.52 -5.43 4.29
CA PHE A 54 3.32 -6.04 3.73
C PHE A 54 3.04 -5.57 2.30
N PHE A 55 3.38 -4.34 1.95
CA PHE A 55 3.33 -3.84 0.59
C PHE A 55 4.33 -4.54 -0.34
N ILE A 56 5.54 -4.84 0.14
CA ILE A 56 6.51 -5.67 -0.58
C ILE A 56 5.93 -7.07 -0.86
N LEU A 57 5.31 -7.69 0.15
CA LEU A 57 4.67 -9.00 -0.01
C LEU A 57 3.52 -8.94 -1.01
N GLN A 58 2.66 -7.92 -0.95
CA GLN A 58 1.62 -7.68 -1.94
C GLN A 58 2.21 -7.66 -3.36
N ARG A 59 3.25 -6.86 -3.59
CA ARG A 59 3.86 -6.70 -4.92
C ARG A 59 4.52 -7.99 -5.39
N PHE A 60 5.13 -8.76 -4.49
CA PHE A 60 5.63 -10.09 -4.82
C PHE A 60 4.51 -11.01 -5.34
N PHE A 61 3.36 -11.08 -4.67
CA PHE A 61 2.22 -11.87 -5.14
C PHE A 61 1.61 -11.36 -6.45
N PHE A 62 1.58 -10.04 -6.67
CA PHE A 62 1.13 -9.48 -7.94
C PHE A 62 2.07 -9.84 -9.10
N ILE A 63 3.39 -9.82 -8.90
CA ILE A 63 4.36 -10.30 -9.90
C ILE A 63 4.10 -11.78 -10.23
N LEU A 64 3.92 -12.63 -9.21
CA LEU A 64 3.59 -14.04 -9.43
C LEU A 64 2.27 -14.22 -10.20
N SER A 65 1.26 -13.39 -9.90
CA SER A 65 -0.01 -13.41 -10.62
C SER A 65 0.16 -12.99 -12.08
N ASP A 66 0.97 -11.97 -12.35
CA ASP A 66 1.23 -11.48 -13.71
C ASP A 66 1.89 -12.60 -14.53
N PHE A 67 2.94 -13.26 -14.02
CA PHE A 67 3.60 -14.39 -14.70
C PHE A 67 2.66 -15.58 -14.92
N GLN A 68 1.84 -15.91 -13.91
CA GLN A 68 0.86 -17.00 -14.03
C GLN A 68 -0.16 -16.71 -15.13
N ARG A 69 -0.65 -15.46 -15.22
CA ARG A 69 -1.61 -15.02 -16.24
C ARG A 69 -1.01 -15.08 -17.63
N ASP A 70 0.23 -14.61 -17.80
CA ASP A 70 0.90 -14.56 -19.09
C ASP A 70 1.21 -15.97 -19.62
N THR A 71 1.67 -16.86 -18.74
CA THR A 71 2.06 -18.23 -19.12
C THR A 71 0.86 -19.16 -19.32
N TYR A 72 -0.15 -19.08 -18.45
CA TYR A 72 -1.22 -20.08 -18.36
C TYR A 72 -2.64 -19.49 -18.47
N GLY A 73 -2.78 -18.18 -18.65
CA GLY A 73 -4.08 -17.50 -18.62
C GLY A 73 -4.66 -17.33 -17.22
N GLN A 74 -5.94 -16.95 -17.14
CA GLN A 74 -6.63 -16.71 -15.87
C GLN A 74 -7.02 -18.02 -15.18
N THR A 75 -6.08 -18.62 -14.46
CA THR A 75 -6.30 -19.85 -13.69
C THR A 75 -6.81 -19.57 -12.26
N SER A 76 -7.21 -20.62 -11.54
CA SER A 76 -7.49 -20.51 -10.10
C SER A 76 -6.26 -20.03 -9.31
N LEU A 77 -5.05 -20.46 -9.69
CA LEU A 77 -3.81 -20.05 -9.04
C LEU A 77 -3.53 -18.55 -9.23
N TYR A 78 -3.78 -18.03 -10.44
CA TYR A 78 -3.73 -16.59 -10.72
C TYR A 78 -4.62 -15.81 -9.73
N SER A 79 -5.88 -16.23 -9.62
CA SER A 79 -6.86 -15.58 -8.76
C SER A 79 -6.43 -15.59 -7.30
N ARG A 80 -5.89 -16.72 -6.81
CA ARG A 80 -5.37 -16.84 -5.44
C ARG A 80 -4.19 -15.91 -5.18
N PHE A 81 -3.24 -15.77 -6.11
CA PHE A 81 -2.14 -14.82 -5.96
C PHE A 81 -2.62 -13.37 -5.91
N VAL A 82 -3.59 -12.99 -6.75
CA VAL A 82 -4.19 -11.65 -6.68
C VAL A 82 -4.85 -11.41 -5.31
N ILE A 83 -5.64 -12.36 -4.82
CA ILE A 83 -6.31 -12.24 -3.51
C ILE A 83 -5.30 -12.17 -2.36
N LEU A 84 -4.23 -12.98 -2.39
CA LEU A 84 -3.14 -12.89 -1.41
C LEU A 84 -2.48 -11.51 -1.42
N GLY A 85 -2.26 -10.94 -2.61
CA GLY A 85 -1.78 -9.57 -2.75
C GLY A 85 -2.68 -8.58 -2.01
N TYR A 86 -3.99 -8.63 -2.25
CA TYR A 86 -4.95 -7.77 -1.55
C TYR A 86 -4.95 -7.97 -0.03
N ILE A 87 -4.89 -9.21 0.46
CA ILE A 87 -4.82 -9.49 1.90
C ILE A 87 -3.62 -8.80 2.53
N PHE A 88 -2.42 -8.94 1.93
CA PHE A 88 -1.23 -8.30 2.47
C PHE A 88 -1.32 -6.77 2.43
N LEU A 89 -1.87 -6.18 1.36
CA LEU A 89 -2.10 -4.74 1.32
C LEU A 89 -2.99 -4.26 2.48
N ILE A 90 -4.13 -4.93 2.70
CA ILE A 90 -5.08 -4.56 3.75
C ILE A 90 -4.45 -4.74 5.14
N ILE A 91 -3.69 -5.81 5.37
CA ILE A 91 -2.94 -5.99 6.63
C ILE A 91 -1.93 -4.85 6.82
N GLY A 92 -1.25 -4.43 5.75
CA GLY A 92 -0.37 -3.27 5.78
C GLY A 92 -1.09 -2.00 6.26
N PHE A 93 -2.25 -1.69 5.68
CA PHE A 93 -3.05 -0.52 6.07
C PHE A 93 -3.61 -0.62 7.47
N LEU A 94 -4.06 -1.81 7.90
CA LEU A 94 -4.56 -2.05 9.26
C LEU A 94 -3.56 -1.59 10.32
N ASN A 95 -2.26 -1.84 10.12
CA ASN A 95 -1.22 -1.41 11.06
C ASN A 95 -1.16 0.13 11.20
N ILE A 96 -1.28 0.87 10.09
CA ILE A 96 -1.29 2.34 10.11
C ILE A 96 -2.58 2.85 10.77
N ILE A 97 -3.74 2.34 10.34
CA ILE A 97 -5.05 2.80 10.82
C ILE A 97 -5.20 2.52 12.32
N LEU A 98 -4.78 1.35 12.80
CA LEU A 98 -4.84 1.01 14.22
C LEU A 98 -4.02 1.98 15.08
N ILE A 99 -2.81 2.33 14.65
CA ILE A 99 -1.97 3.30 15.36
C ILE A 99 -2.55 4.72 15.27
N LEU A 100 -3.16 5.10 14.16
CA LEU A 100 -3.85 6.39 14.01
C LEU A 100 -5.10 6.49 14.88
N GLU A 101 -5.95 5.46 14.95
CA GLU A 101 -7.12 5.45 15.83
C GLU A 101 -6.71 5.50 17.30
N LYS A 102 -5.65 4.78 17.68
CA LYS A 102 -5.08 4.78 19.03
C LYS A 102 -4.54 6.15 19.45
N ASN A 103 -3.81 6.84 18.56
CA ASN A 103 -3.04 8.03 18.92
C ASN A 103 -3.67 9.36 18.47
N VAL A 104 -4.36 9.39 17.33
CA VAL A 104 -4.86 10.61 16.67
C VAL A 104 -6.39 10.69 16.70
N ILE A 105 -7.08 9.63 16.28
CA ILE A 105 -8.55 9.62 16.07
C ILE A 105 -9.26 8.87 17.19
N LYS A 106 -8.97 9.23 18.45
CA LYS A 106 -9.44 8.48 19.63
C LYS A 106 -10.97 8.33 19.72
N LYS A 107 -11.74 9.17 19.02
CA LYS A 107 -13.20 9.15 19.01
C LYS A 107 -13.81 7.94 18.29
N THR A 108 -13.10 7.34 17.32
CA THR A 108 -13.66 6.23 16.51
C THR A 108 -13.66 4.89 17.24
N ARG A 109 -12.97 4.76 18.39
CA ARG A 109 -12.96 3.53 19.22
C ARG A 109 -12.64 2.24 18.42
N TYR A 110 -11.69 2.31 17.49
CA TYR A 110 -11.27 1.18 16.64
C TYR A 110 -12.31 0.68 15.63
N ILE A 111 -13.41 1.42 15.40
CA ILE A 111 -14.45 1.02 14.44
C ILE A 111 -13.84 0.84 13.03
N ILE A 112 -12.91 1.70 12.62
CA ILE A 112 -12.31 1.62 11.27
C ILE A 112 -11.42 0.37 11.18
N SER A 113 -10.58 0.13 12.18
CA SER A 113 -9.76 -1.09 12.25
C SER A 113 -10.60 -2.38 12.23
N ILE A 114 -11.75 -2.39 12.91
CA ILE A 114 -12.67 -3.54 12.90
C ILE A 114 -13.27 -3.76 11.50
N ILE A 115 -13.68 -2.70 10.81
CA ILE A 115 -14.18 -2.79 9.42
C ILE A 115 -13.11 -3.38 8.52
N ILE A 116 -11.86 -2.89 8.61
CA ILE A 116 -10.72 -3.41 7.85
C ILE A 116 -10.48 -4.89 8.16
N LEU A 117 -10.56 -5.28 9.44
CA LEU A 117 -10.40 -6.68 9.86
C LEU A 117 -11.48 -7.60 9.27
N ILE A 118 -12.73 -7.15 9.21
CA ILE A 118 -13.82 -7.88 8.54
C ILE A 118 -13.48 -8.08 7.07
N PHE A 119 -12.97 -7.07 6.38
CA PHE A 119 -12.57 -7.18 4.98
C PHE A 119 -11.38 -8.12 4.75
N ILE A 120 -10.43 -8.20 5.68
CA ILE A 120 -9.40 -9.24 5.66
C ILE A 120 -10.07 -10.62 5.74
N GLY A 121 -11.01 -10.82 6.66
CA GLY A 121 -11.77 -12.06 6.79
C GLY A 121 -12.52 -12.44 5.50
N VAL A 122 -13.20 -11.48 4.87
CA VAL A 122 -13.85 -11.68 3.57
C VAL A 122 -12.84 -12.12 2.51
N ASN A 123 -11.70 -11.44 2.38
CA ASN A 123 -10.66 -11.82 1.41
C ASN A 123 -10.07 -13.21 1.69
N VAL A 124 -9.87 -13.58 2.96
CA VAL A 124 -9.39 -14.91 3.35
C VAL A 124 -10.39 -16.00 2.95
N ILE A 125 -11.69 -15.79 3.16
CA ILE A 125 -12.73 -16.71 2.70
C ILE A 125 -12.70 -16.83 1.17
N MET A 126 -12.54 -15.70 0.47
CA MET A 126 -12.53 -15.65 -0.99
C MET A 126 -11.33 -16.36 -1.64
N LEU A 127 -10.25 -16.65 -0.89
CA LEU A 127 -9.15 -17.51 -1.38
C LEU A 127 -9.65 -18.90 -1.82
N PHE A 128 -10.73 -19.39 -1.21
CA PHE A 128 -11.33 -20.68 -1.50
C PHE A 128 -12.35 -20.64 -2.65
N PHE A 129 -12.77 -19.45 -3.10
CA PHE A 129 -13.79 -19.22 -4.13
C PHE A 129 -13.23 -18.34 -5.28
N PRO A 130 -12.25 -18.84 -6.06
CA PRO A 130 -11.54 -18.06 -7.08
C PRO A 130 -12.45 -17.49 -8.18
N GLU A 131 -13.60 -18.12 -8.44
CA GLU A 131 -14.62 -17.66 -9.38
C GLU A 131 -15.21 -16.28 -9.00
N LEU A 132 -15.10 -15.88 -7.73
CA LEU A 132 -15.57 -14.58 -7.23
C LEU A 132 -14.52 -13.46 -7.38
N LEU A 133 -13.43 -13.67 -8.13
CA LEU A 133 -12.33 -12.70 -8.26
C LEU A 133 -12.81 -11.29 -8.63
N ASN A 134 -13.78 -11.17 -9.54
CA ASN A 134 -14.30 -9.86 -9.94
C ASN A 134 -14.97 -9.11 -8.78
N LEU A 135 -15.76 -9.81 -7.97
CA LEU A 135 -16.36 -9.24 -6.76
C LEU A 135 -15.27 -8.81 -5.76
N VAL A 136 -14.26 -9.66 -5.57
CA VAL A 136 -13.12 -9.35 -4.69
C VAL A 136 -12.38 -8.09 -5.15
N ARG A 137 -12.12 -7.95 -6.45
CA ARG A 137 -11.50 -6.75 -7.02
C ARG A 137 -12.32 -5.50 -6.74
N THR A 138 -13.63 -5.53 -7.01
CA THR A 138 -14.52 -4.40 -6.77
C THR A 138 -14.53 -3.99 -5.30
N LEU A 139 -14.66 -4.95 -4.38
CA LEU A 139 -14.60 -4.67 -2.94
C LEU A 139 -13.26 -4.06 -2.55
N ASN A 140 -12.14 -4.64 -3.01
CA ASN A 140 -10.81 -4.13 -2.71
C ASN A 140 -10.55 -2.74 -3.26
N TYR A 141 -11.09 -2.39 -4.44
CA TYR A 141 -11.00 -1.01 -4.94
C TYR A 141 -11.74 -0.04 -4.03
N ILE A 142 -12.98 -0.35 -3.62
CA ILE A 142 -13.75 0.51 -2.72
C ILE A 142 -13.01 0.72 -1.40
N ILE A 143 -12.49 -0.35 -0.81
CA ILE A 143 -11.76 -0.30 0.46
C ILE A 143 -10.45 0.47 0.32
N SER A 144 -9.60 0.09 -0.65
CA SER A 144 -8.27 0.69 -0.81
C SER A 144 -8.37 2.20 -1.11
N TYR A 145 -9.30 2.60 -1.99
CA TYR A 145 -9.53 4.03 -2.24
C TYR A 145 -10.15 4.74 -1.04
N GLY A 146 -11.07 4.09 -0.32
CA GLY A 146 -11.63 4.63 0.92
C GLY A 146 -10.58 4.86 2.00
N GLU A 147 -9.67 3.92 2.20
CA GLU A 147 -8.54 4.00 3.14
C GLU A 147 -7.60 5.16 2.78
N VAL A 148 -7.25 5.29 1.50
CA VAL A 148 -6.41 6.39 1.00
C VAL A 148 -7.10 7.74 1.23
N VAL A 149 -8.38 7.88 0.87
CA VAL A 149 -9.14 9.12 1.09
C VAL A 149 -9.19 9.46 2.57
N LEU A 150 -9.44 8.47 3.43
CA LEU A 150 -9.42 8.65 4.88
C LEU A 150 -8.07 9.17 5.37
N LEU A 151 -6.96 8.55 4.93
CA LEU A 151 -5.60 8.99 5.28
C LEU A 151 -5.34 10.42 4.80
N LEU A 152 -5.72 10.77 3.58
CA LEU A 152 -5.59 12.12 3.05
C LEU A 152 -6.37 13.14 3.89
N ILE A 153 -7.60 12.82 4.31
CA ILE A 153 -8.41 13.68 5.19
C ILE A 153 -7.74 13.87 6.55
N ILE A 154 -7.20 12.80 7.14
CA ILE A 154 -6.51 12.85 8.44
C ILE A 154 -5.27 13.76 8.34
N TYR A 155 -4.44 13.57 7.32
CA TYR A 155 -3.24 14.39 7.14
C TYR A 155 -3.59 15.84 6.82
N LEU A 156 -4.61 16.09 6.01
CA LEU A 156 -5.10 17.45 5.74
C LEU A 156 -5.58 18.13 7.03
N TYR A 157 -6.32 17.41 7.88
CA TYR A 157 -6.74 17.89 9.19
C TYR A 157 -5.53 18.27 10.06
N VAL A 158 -4.50 17.41 10.13
CA VAL A 158 -3.26 17.69 10.88
C VAL A 158 -2.54 18.92 10.32
N ILE A 159 -2.47 19.07 8.99
CA ILE A 159 -1.84 20.24 8.33
C ILE A 159 -2.53 21.54 8.71
N ILE A 160 -3.88 21.54 8.78
CA ILE A 160 -4.67 22.73 9.12
C ILE A 160 -4.54 23.07 10.62
N LYS A 161 -4.45 22.06 11.49
CA LYS A 161 -4.49 22.24 12.95
C LYS A 161 -3.14 22.42 13.62
N THR A 162 -2.04 22.15 12.94
CA THR A 162 -0.69 22.23 13.52
C THR A 162 0.16 23.30 12.84
N THR A 163 1.20 23.78 13.51
CA THR A 163 2.18 24.74 12.97
C THR A 163 3.60 24.20 13.16
N GLY A 164 4.59 24.82 12.51
CA GLY A 164 6.00 24.45 12.67
C GLY A 164 6.36 23.08 12.08
N ASN A 165 7.19 22.32 12.80
CA ASN A 165 7.73 21.04 12.33
C ASN A 165 6.63 19.97 12.09
N PRO A 166 5.65 19.75 12.98
CA PRO A 166 4.55 18.80 12.74
C PRO A 166 3.78 19.06 11.43
N ARG A 167 3.52 20.32 11.09
CA ARG A 167 2.84 20.69 9.84
C ARG A 167 3.68 20.32 8.62
N LYS A 168 5.00 20.58 8.65
CA LYS A 168 5.91 20.22 7.56
C LYS A 168 5.97 18.71 7.35
N LYS A 169 6.07 17.93 8.44
CA LYS A 169 6.03 16.47 8.39
C LYS A 169 4.73 15.98 7.74
N ALA A 170 3.59 16.50 8.19
CA ALA A 170 2.28 16.14 7.65
C ALA A 170 2.12 16.50 6.17
N LEU A 171 2.63 17.66 5.72
CA LEU A 171 2.64 18.06 4.30
C LEU A 171 3.45 17.10 3.42
N ILE A 172 4.66 16.74 3.84
CA ILE A 172 5.52 15.83 3.06
C ILE A 172 4.90 14.43 3.02
N THR A 173 4.34 13.96 4.15
CA THR A 173 3.61 12.69 4.18
C THR A 173 2.37 12.71 3.28
N PHE A 174 1.61 13.80 3.29
CA PHE A 174 0.46 13.99 2.42
C PHE A 174 0.84 13.94 0.93
N LEU A 175 1.94 14.61 0.54
CA LEU A 175 2.47 14.51 -0.82
C LEU A 175 2.91 13.08 -1.16
N GLY A 176 3.56 12.38 -0.23
CA GLY A 176 3.93 10.97 -0.39
C GLY A 176 2.73 10.08 -0.67
N LEU A 177 1.64 10.25 0.09
CA LEU A 177 0.36 9.55 -0.15
C LEU A 177 -0.20 9.84 -1.54
N ILE A 178 -0.16 11.09 -2.00
CA ILE A 178 -0.62 11.46 -3.35
C ILE A 178 0.20 10.72 -4.42
N PHE A 179 1.53 10.70 -4.32
CA PHE A 179 2.37 9.99 -5.29
C PHE A 179 2.09 8.48 -5.31
N MET A 180 1.96 7.83 -4.15
CA MET A 180 1.59 6.41 -4.09
C MET A 180 0.20 6.16 -4.68
N THR A 181 -0.75 7.05 -4.44
CA THR A 181 -2.13 6.94 -4.96
C THR A 181 -2.16 7.07 -6.48
N LEU A 182 -1.41 8.03 -7.03
CA LEU A 182 -1.27 8.21 -8.48
C LEU A 182 -0.60 6.99 -9.12
N GLY A 183 0.42 6.42 -8.48
CA GLY A 183 1.02 5.15 -8.89
C GLY A 183 -0.01 4.03 -8.96
N ALA A 184 -0.78 3.82 -7.88
CA ALA A 184 -1.80 2.79 -7.81
C ALA A 184 -2.93 2.98 -8.84
N ILE A 185 -3.34 4.23 -9.12
CA ILE A 185 -4.31 4.52 -10.18
C ILE A 185 -3.74 4.12 -11.55
N LEU A 186 -2.48 4.46 -11.82
CA LEU A 186 -1.79 4.15 -13.08
C LEU A 186 -1.52 2.65 -13.29
N ASP A 187 -1.51 1.84 -12.24
CA ASP A 187 -1.42 0.37 -12.31
C ASP A 187 -2.80 -0.31 -12.45
N SER A 188 -3.88 0.48 -12.51
CA SER A 188 -5.19 -0.10 -12.84
C SER A 188 -5.15 -0.78 -14.21
N GLU A 189 -5.74 -1.97 -14.28
CA GLU A 189 -5.78 -2.78 -15.50
C GLU A 189 -6.38 -2.00 -16.68
N ALA A 190 -7.36 -1.12 -16.41
CA ALA A 190 -7.97 -0.24 -17.41
C ALA A 190 -6.97 0.75 -18.05
N LEU A 191 -6.12 1.39 -17.25
CA LEU A 191 -5.15 2.35 -17.78
C LEU A 191 -3.99 1.66 -18.48
N LEU A 192 -3.52 0.52 -17.95
CA LEU A 192 -2.49 -0.29 -18.61
C LEU A 192 -2.97 -0.84 -19.95
N THR A 193 -4.24 -1.26 -20.05
CA THR A 193 -4.82 -1.78 -21.30
C THR A 193 -5.10 -0.70 -22.34
N SER A 194 -5.35 0.54 -21.91
CA SER A 194 -5.50 1.68 -22.82
C SER A 194 -4.18 2.14 -23.46
N GLY A 195 -3.03 1.69 -22.97
CA GLY A 195 -1.70 2.15 -23.42
C GLY A 195 -1.30 3.55 -22.92
N ILE A 196 -2.18 4.24 -22.18
CA ILE A 196 -1.90 5.56 -21.59
C ILE A 196 -0.84 5.46 -20.49
N SER A 197 -0.91 4.39 -19.68
CA SER A 197 0.02 4.16 -18.58
C SER A 197 1.14 3.20 -19.01
N GLN A 198 2.38 3.64 -18.84
CA GLN A 198 3.54 2.77 -19.03
C GLN A 198 3.80 1.92 -17.79
N PRO A 199 4.24 0.65 -17.95
CA PRO A 199 4.36 -0.31 -16.84
C PRO A 199 5.37 0.08 -15.75
N PHE A 200 6.23 1.07 -16.02
CA PHE A 200 7.22 1.58 -15.08
C PHE A 200 6.75 2.79 -14.25
N TYR A 201 5.63 3.42 -14.60
CA TYR A 201 5.17 4.61 -13.87
C TYR A 201 4.74 4.30 -12.43
N ASP A 202 3.98 3.23 -12.19
CA ASP A 202 3.58 2.87 -10.83
C ASP A 202 4.79 2.58 -9.92
N PRO A 203 5.72 1.67 -10.24
CA PRO A 203 6.86 1.41 -9.36
C PRO A 203 7.69 2.66 -9.04
N ILE A 204 7.83 3.59 -9.99
CA ILE A 204 8.56 4.86 -9.81
C ILE A 204 7.80 5.79 -8.87
N LEU A 205 6.50 6.02 -9.11
CA LEU A 205 5.68 6.90 -8.28
C LEU A 205 5.52 6.34 -6.86
N THR A 206 5.36 5.02 -6.74
CA THR A 206 5.37 4.30 -5.47
C THR A 206 6.71 4.50 -4.74
N ALA A 207 7.85 4.36 -5.43
CA ALA A 207 9.16 4.58 -4.83
C ALA A 207 9.31 6.04 -4.35
N ILE A 208 8.94 7.03 -5.17
CA ILE A 208 8.95 8.46 -4.79
C ILE A 208 8.09 8.69 -3.54
N GLY A 209 6.87 8.16 -3.53
CA GLY A 209 5.97 8.28 -2.39
C GLY A 209 6.57 7.68 -1.11
N ALA A 210 7.11 6.47 -1.20
CA ALA A 210 7.79 5.81 -0.08
C ALA A 210 9.05 6.56 0.38
N THR A 211 9.80 7.19 -0.53
CA THR A 211 10.93 8.07 -0.18
C THR A 211 10.48 9.24 0.67
N LEU A 212 9.38 9.91 0.29
CA LEU A 212 8.83 11.03 1.06
C LEU A 212 8.38 10.58 2.45
N PHE A 213 7.73 9.42 2.55
CA PHE A 213 7.40 8.79 3.83
C PHE A 213 8.64 8.50 4.69
N GLY A 214 9.61 7.79 4.11
CA GLY A 214 10.87 7.44 4.76
C GLY A 214 11.61 8.68 5.24
N TYR A 215 11.71 9.71 4.39
CA TYR A 215 12.39 10.96 4.73
C TYR A 215 11.82 11.63 5.99
N VAL A 216 10.49 11.78 6.06
CA VAL A 216 9.82 12.35 7.23
C VAL A 216 10.12 11.55 8.49
N GLN A 217 10.05 10.22 8.38
CA GLN A 217 10.23 9.35 9.54
C GLN A 217 11.70 9.17 9.95
N ILE A 218 12.67 9.41 9.06
CA ILE A 218 14.10 9.19 9.32
C ILE A 218 14.82 10.47 9.76
N PHE A 219 14.50 11.62 9.15
CA PHE A 219 15.29 12.84 9.29
C PHE A 219 14.59 13.97 10.03
N MET A 220 13.26 13.94 10.14
CA MET A 220 12.51 14.99 10.80
C MET A 220 12.08 14.47 12.19
N ASP A 221 12.91 14.72 13.20
CA ASP A 221 12.55 14.58 14.63
C ASP A 221 11.98 15.90 15.18
#